data_AF-A0A3C1SQ09-F1
#
_entry.id   AF-A0A3C1SQ09-F1
#
_cell.length_a   1.000
_cell.length_b   1.000
_cell.length_c   1.000
_cell.angle_alpha   90.00
_cell.angle_beta   90.00
_cell.angle_gamma   90.00
#
_symmetry.space_group_name_H-M   'P 1'
#
loop_
_entity.id
_entity.type
_entity.pdbx_description
1 polymer ?
#
loop_
_entity_poly.entity_id
_entity_poly.type
_entity_poly.pdbx_seq_one_letter_code
_entity_poly.pdbx_strand_id
1 'polypeptide(L)'
;MTKSNPGRFLEDFTRGEVISHATPRTITEGDVALNIALTGSRYALFCADSFAQTNGLPGAPIDPLLVFHVVFGKTVPDISLNAVANLGYAEGRFLAPVYPGDTLHAVSEVLGVKQNSNGKTGVVTVRTTGFNQDEIPVLSYVRWVMVNKRGADPIEDAPPQTPAPAVTPPDLVLPQGLDFTEYDAALAGSPHLFEDYEIGEKIDHVDGVTVEEAEHQLATRLYQNTAKVHFDALAQQGSRFGKRLIYGGVTISLARALAFNGLGNAALMLAINGGRHVNPLFAGDTLYA
;
A
#
# COMPACT_ATOMS: atom_id res chain seq x y z
N MET A 1 7.64 16.45 -29.88
CA MET A 1 7.24 15.88 -28.56
C MET A 1 6.48 14.59 -28.79
N THR A 2 6.88 13.51 -28.12
CA THR A 2 6.15 12.24 -28.14
C THR A 2 4.85 12.38 -27.35
N LYS A 3 3.79 11.66 -27.72
CA LYS A 3 2.51 11.65 -26.99
C LYS A 3 2.51 10.71 -25.78
N SER A 4 3.56 9.92 -25.60
CA SER A 4 3.76 9.03 -24.45
C SER A 4 4.26 9.81 -23.23
N ASN A 5 3.82 9.40 -22.03
CA ASN A 5 4.35 9.89 -20.76
C ASN A 5 5.60 9.06 -20.37
N PRO A 6 6.81 9.66 -20.33
CA PRO A 6 8.02 8.95 -19.93
C PRO A 6 8.15 8.74 -18.41
N GLY A 7 7.22 9.28 -17.62
CA GLY A 7 7.38 9.44 -16.18
C GLY A 7 8.46 10.47 -15.84
N ARG A 8 8.67 10.68 -14.54
CA ARG A 8 9.66 11.62 -14.02
C ARG A 8 10.96 10.92 -13.65
N PHE A 9 12.06 11.63 -13.79
CA PHE A 9 13.38 11.29 -13.28
C PHE A 9 13.71 12.20 -12.09
N LEU A 10 14.80 11.92 -11.38
CA LEU A 10 15.15 12.64 -10.15
C LEU A 10 15.14 14.17 -10.32
N GLU A 11 15.73 14.67 -11.41
CA GLU A 11 15.85 16.10 -11.72
C GLU A 11 14.52 16.78 -12.11
N ASP A 12 13.44 16.02 -12.31
CA ASP A 12 12.13 16.56 -12.63
C ASP A 12 11.31 16.89 -11.37
N PHE A 13 11.81 16.56 -10.17
CA PHE A 13 11.11 16.81 -8.90
C PHE A 13 11.61 18.08 -8.21
N THR A 14 10.68 18.88 -7.70
CA THR A 14 11.00 20.06 -6.90
C THR A 14 10.31 19.96 -5.53
N ARG A 15 11.03 20.25 -4.44
CA ARG A 15 10.44 20.27 -3.09
C ARG A 15 9.29 21.30 -3.02
N GLY A 16 8.18 20.89 -2.42
CA GLY A 16 6.93 21.67 -2.34
C GLY A 16 6.03 21.53 -3.57
N GLU A 17 6.47 20.83 -4.62
CA GLU A 17 5.61 20.55 -5.77
C GLU A 17 4.46 19.63 -5.37
N VAL A 18 3.26 19.96 -5.85
CA VAL A 18 2.03 19.16 -5.69
C VAL A 18 1.67 18.55 -7.04
N ILE A 19 1.46 17.24 -7.05
CA ILE A 19 1.23 16.44 -8.26
C ILE A 19 -0.14 15.77 -8.11
N SER A 20 -1.11 16.19 -8.93
CA SER A 20 -2.40 15.50 -9.07
C SER A 20 -2.25 14.30 -10.00
N HIS A 21 -2.58 13.12 -9.50
CA HIS A 21 -2.41 11.89 -10.26
C HIS A 21 -3.63 11.58 -11.14
N ALA A 22 -3.36 11.02 -12.32
CA ALA A 22 -4.42 10.62 -13.24
C ALA A 22 -5.21 9.39 -12.75
N THR A 23 -6.34 9.16 -13.42
CA THR A 23 -7.16 7.94 -13.30
C THR A 23 -7.83 7.79 -11.93
N PRO A 24 -8.80 8.68 -11.59
CA PRO A 24 -9.68 8.43 -10.46
C PRO A 24 -10.38 7.07 -10.62
N ARG A 25 -10.62 6.37 -9.52
CA ARG A 25 -11.08 4.98 -9.51
C ARG A 25 -12.20 4.76 -8.51
N THR A 26 -13.40 4.52 -9.03
CA THR A 26 -14.53 3.99 -8.24
C THR A 26 -14.20 2.59 -7.78
N ILE A 27 -14.22 2.31 -6.47
CA ILE A 27 -14.07 0.96 -5.91
C ILE A 27 -15.44 0.30 -5.85
N THR A 28 -15.54 -0.99 -6.10
CA THR A 28 -16.79 -1.74 -6.19
C THR A 28 -16.68 -3.09 -5.47
N GLU A 29 -17.81 -3.79 -5.30
CA GLU A 29 -17.81 -5.15 -4.76
C GLU A 29 -16.99 -6.13 -5.61
N GLY A 30 -16.87 -5.90 -6.92
CA GLY A 30 -16.01 -6.71 -7.79
C GLY A 30 -14.52 -6.59 -7.41
N ASP A 31 -14.10 -5.41 -6.93
CA ASP A 31 -12.74 -5.18 -6.45
C ASP A 31 -12.50 -5.89 -5.11
N VAL A 32 -13.52 -5.90 -4.23
CA VAL A 32 -13.51 -6.65 -2.96
C VAL A 32 -13.37 -8.14 -3.22
N ALA A 33 -14.23 -8.70 -4.07
CA ALA A 33 -14.21 -10.12 -4.41
C ALA A 33 -12.86 -10.54 -5.00
N LEU A 34 -12.28 -9.73 -5.90
CA LEU A 34 -10.98 -10.03 -6.49
C LEU A 34 -9.85 -9.89 -5.46
N ASN A 35 -9.90 -8.92 -4.55
CA ASN A 35 -8.92 -8.79 -3.46
C ASN A 35 -8.94 -10.01 -2.53
N ILE A 36 -10.14 -10.49 -2.16
CA ILE A 36 -10.28 -11.71 -1.35
C ILE A 36 -9.76 -12.92 -2.12
N ALA A 37 -10.08 -13.07 -3.41
CA ALA A 37 -9.60 -14.19 -4.21
C ALA A 37 -8.07 -14.23 -4.36
N LEU A 38 -7.42 -13.06 -4.40
CA LEU A 38 -5.97 -12.94 -4.55
C LEU A 38 -5.18 -13.08 -3.23
N THR A 39 -5.83 -12.85 -2.08
CA THR A 39 -5.14 -12.80 -0.78
C THR A 39 -5.61 -13.88 0.20
N GLY A 40 -6.85 -14.35 0.06
CA GLY A 40 -7.49 -15.21 1.04
C GLY A 40 -7.77 -14.54 2.37
N SER A 41 -7.81 -13.19 2.45
CA SER A 41 -8.10 -12.45 3.68
C SER A 41 -9.43 -12.88 4.31
N ARG A 42 -9.44 -13.06 5.63
CA ARG A 42 -10.61 -13.56 6.41
C ARG A 42 -11.05 -12.62 7.55
N TYR A 43 -10.53 -11.40 7.60
CA TYR A 43 -10.93 -10.45 8.64
C TYR A 43 -12.41 -10.07 8.45
N ALA A 44 -13.27 -10.56 9.35
CA ALA A 44 -14.73 -10.58 9.19
C ALA A 44 -15.33 -9.20 8.87
N LEU A 45 -14.77 -8.13 9.45
CA LEU A 45 -15.23 -6.76 9.24
C LEU A 45 -15.23 -6.34 7.77
N PHE A 46 -14.31 -6.87 6.95
CA PHE A 46 -14.18 -6.54 5.53
C PHE A 46 -14.77 -7.61 4.60
N CYS A 47 -15.33 -8.69 5.16
CA CYS A 47 -15.83 -9.84 4.39
C CYS A 47 -17.35 -9.99 4.47
N ALA A 48 -18.01 -9.44 5.48
CA ALA A 48 -19.44 -9.64 5.70
C ALA A 48 -20.14 -8.35 6.16
N ASP A 49 -21.10 -7.88 5.35
CA ASP A 49 -21.93 -6.72 5.70
C ASP A 49 -22.67 -6.92 7.02
N SER A 50 -23.22 -8.11 7.24
CA SER A 50 -23.93 -8.44 8.48
C SER A 50 -23.04 -8.30 9.70
N PHE A 51 -21.79 -8.75 9.63
CA PHE A 51 -20.83 -8.60 10.72
C PHE A 51 -20.44 -7.13 10.92
N ALA A 52 -20.19 -6.38 9.85
CA ALA A 52 -19.88 -4.97 9.96
C ALA A 52 -21.06 -4.16 10.56
N GLN A 53 -22.29 -4.50 10.19
CA GLN A 53 -23.52 -3.87 10.68
C GLN A 53 -23.81 -4.16 12.15
N THR A 54 -23.59 -5.39 12.62
CA THR A 54 -23.68 -5.68 14.06
C THR A 54 -22.63 -4.91 14.87
N ASN A 55 -21.54 -4.49 14.22
CA ASN A 55 -20.49 -3.67 14.83
C ASN A 55 -20.63 -2.16 14.51
N GLY A 56 -21.85 -1.71 14.15
CA GLY A 56 -22.22 -0.30 14.04
C GLY A 56 -21.87 0.39 12.71
N LEU A 57 -21.29 -0.32 11.75
CA LEU A 57 -20.99 0.22 10.42
C LEU A 57 -22.21 0.08 9.46
N PRO A 58 -22.34 0.90 8.41
CA PRO A 58 -23.42 0.75 7.42
C PRO A 58 -23.34 -0.54 6.58
N GLY A 59 -22.16 -1.13 6.47
CA GLY A 59 -21.84 -2.33 5.70
C GLY A 59 -20.34 -2.64 5.84
N ALA A 60 -19.84 -3.66 5.14
CA ALA A 60 -18.42 -3.98 5.14
C ALA A 60 -17.63 -2.89 4.41
N PRO A 61 -16.70 -2.18 5.09
CA PRO A 61 -15.81 -1.25 4.40
C PRO A 61 -14.82 -2.01 3.52
N ILE A 62 -14.22 -1.30 2.58
CA ILE A 62 -13.12 -1.79 1.76
C ILE A 62 -11.91 -2.06 2.65
N ASP A 63 -11.25 -3.21 2.44
CA ASP A 63 -10.01 -3.56 3.13
C ASP A 63 -8.98 -2.41 3.03
N PRO A 64 -8.38 -1.96 4.15
CA PRO A 64 -7.48 -0.83 4.18
C PRO A 64 -6.24 -1.02 3.28
N LEU A 65 -5.74 -2.24 3.10
CA LEU A 65 -4.63 -2.50 2.18
C LEU A 65 -5.07 -2.39 0.71
N LEU A 66 -6.32 -2.73 0.37
CA LEU A 66 -6.84 -2.48 -0.97
C LEU A 66 -6.92 -0.97 -1.26
N VAL A 67 -7.42 -0.17 -0.30
CA VAL A 67 -7.42 1.30 -0.38
C VAL A 67 -5.99 1.82 -0.57
N PHE A 68 -5.05 1.36 0.25
CA PHE A 68 -3.64 1.73 0.17
C PHE A 68 -3.04 1.40 -1.20
N HIS A 69 -3.30 0.19 -1.73
CA HIS A 69 -2.75 -0.22 -3.02
C HIS A 69 -3.35 0.55 -4.19
N VAL A 70 -4.63 0.87 -4.17
CA VAL A 70 -5.25 1.70 -5.21
C VAL A 70 -4.66 3.11 -5.19
N VAL A 71 -4.61 3.76 -4.02
CA VAL A 71 -4.00 5.09 -3.86
C VAL A 71 -2.53 5.07 -4.29
N PHE A 72 -1.75 4.09 -3.82
CA PHE A 72 -0.36 3.92 -4.21
C PHE A 72 -0.20 3.76 -5.72
N GLY A 73 -1.03 2.90 -6.34
CA GLY A 73 -1.03 2.64 -7.77
C GLY A 73 -1.23 3.91 -8.61
N LYS A 74 -2.05 4.87 -8.12
CA LYS A 74 -2.28 6.15 -8.81
C LYS A 74 -0.99 6.95 -8.93
N THR A 75 -0.13 6.87 -7.91
CA THR A 75 1.12 7.65 -7.86
C THR A 75 2.22 7.08 -8.74
N VAL A 76 2.12 5.82 -9.16
CA VAL A 76 3.24 5.12 -9.82
C VAL A 76 3.69 5.80 -11.12
N PRO A 77 2.81 6.18 -12.06
CA PRO A 77 3.21 6.84 -13.30
C PRO A 77 4.09 8.08 -13.10
N ASP A 78 3.78 8.87 -12.07
CA ASP A 78 4.41 10.17 -11.84
C ASP A 78 5.59 10.10 -10.87
N ILE A 79 5.52 9.24 -9.84
CA ILE A 79 6.51 9.20 -8.77
C ILE A 79 7.57 8.12 -8.99
N SER A 80 7.16 6.92 -9.43
CA SER A 80 8.02 5.73 -9.35
C SER A 80 8.11 4.90 -10.62
N LEU A 81 7.65 5.41 -11.76
CA LEU A 81 7.80 4.71 -13.04
C LEU A 81 9.27 4.46 -13.40
N ASN A 82 10.14 5.41 -13.06
CA ASN A 82 11.59 5.32 -13.24
C ASN A 82 12.35 5.07 -11.92
N ALA A 83 11.65 4.59 -10.88
CA ALA A 83 12.28 4.22 -9.62
C ALA A 83 13.02 2.89 -9.71
N VAL A 84 14.15 2.80 -9.01
CA VAL A 84 14.91 1.56 -8.79
C VAL A 84 14.25 0.74 -7.68
N ALA A 85 13.83 1.39 -6.59
CA ALA A 85 13.21 0.74 -5.44
C ALA A 85 12.41 1.72 -4.59
N ASN A 86 11.38 1.21 -3.91
CA ASN A 86 10.78 1.89 -2.77
C ASN A 86 11.60 1.58 -1.52
N LEU A 87 12.04 2.61 -0.81
CA LEU A 87 12.98 2.48 0.30
C LEU A 87 12.29 2.44 1.66
N GLY A 88 11.10 3.01 1.77
CA GLY A 88 10.27 2.86 2.96
C GLY A 88 8.97 3.65 2.92
N TYR A 89 8.26 3.55 4.04
CA TYR A 89 6.98 4.20 4.33
C TYR A 89 7.06 4.78 5.75
N ALA A 90 6.28 5.82 6.02
CA ALA A 90 6.09 6.38 7.36
C ALA A 90 4.75 7.12 7.43
N GLU A 91 4.29 7.42 8.64
CA GLU A 91 3.12 8.28 8.91
C GLU A 91 1.86 7.87 8.12
N GLY A 92 1.69 6.57 7.85
CA GLY A 92 0.50 6.08 7.15
C GLY A 92 -0.70 6.09 8.07
N ARG A 93 -1.75 6.84 7.69
CA ARG A 93 -2.98 7.03 8.48
C ARG A 93 -4.18 6.75 7.60
N PHE A 94 -5.04 5.82 8.03
CA PHE A 94 -6.37 5.65 7.47
C PHE A 94 -7.31 6.65 8.16
N LEU A 95 -7.91 7.55 7.38
CA LEU A 95 -8.56 8.77 7.88
C LEU A 95 -10.09 8.70 7.78
N ALA A 96 -10.61 7.87 6.89
CA ALA A 96 -12.03 7.58 6.77
C ALA A 96 -12.21 6.19 6.15
N PRO A 97 -13.27 5.44 6.52
CA PRO A 97 -13.62 4.21 5.84
C PRO A 97 -13.99 4.50 4.38
N VAL A 98 -13.65 3.57 3.50
CA VAL A 98 -14.08 3.58 2.09
C VAL A 98 -15.10 2.47 1.92
N TYR A 99 -16.16 2.71 1.15
CA TYR A 99 -17.19 1.72 0.86
C TYR A 99 -17.28 1.41 -0.65
N PRO A 100 -17.83 0.25 -1.05
CA PRO A 100 -18.21 0.03 -2.44
C PRO A 100 -19.06 1.19 -2.97
N GLY A 101 -18.67 1.73 -4.13
CA GLY A 101 -19.27 2.91 -4.75
C GLY A 101 -18.43 4.19 -4.60
N ASP A 102 -17.54 4.28 -3.61
CA ASP A 102 -16.67 5.44 -3.44
C ASP A 102 -15.64 5.55 -4.58
N THR A 103 -15.32 6.78 -4.98
CA THR A 103 -14.34 7.07 -6.04
C THR A 103 -13.08 7.71 -5.48
N LEU A 104 -11.96 6.99 -5.59
CA LEU A 104 -10.68 7.41 -5.07
C LEU A 104 -9.85 8.14 -6.11
N HIS A 105 -9.25 9.28 -5.72
CA HIS A 105 -8.17 9.92 -6.46
C HIS A 105 -7.01 10.24 -5.50
N ALA A 106 -5.84 10.61 -6.03
CA ALA A 106 -4.65 10.82 -5.21
C ALA A 106 -3.86 12.06 -5.63
N VAL A 107 -3.24 12.69 -4.64
CA VAL A 107 -2.32 13.82 -4.80
C VAL A 107 -1.05 13.54 -4.02
N SER A 108 0.11 13.87 -4.58
CA SER A 108 1.40 13.79 -3.87
C SER A 108 2.06 15.15 -3.75
N GLU A 109 2.54 15.49 -2.55
CA GLU A 109 3.44 16.61 -2.29
C GLU A 109 4.87 16.10 -2.17
N VAL A 110 5.82 16.72 -2.89
CA VAL A 110 7.24 16.42 -2.78
C VAL A 110 7.81 17.07 -1.53
N LEU A 111 8.04 16.27 -0.49
CA LEU A 111 8.61 16.75 0.77
C LEU A 111 10.11 17.00 0.70
N GLY A 112 10.81 16.28 -0.18
CA GLY A 112 12.23 16.51 -0.42
C GLY A 112 12.85 15.63 -1.49
N VAL A 113 13.97 16.10 -2.02
CA VAL A 113 14.76 15.48 -3.09
C VAL A 113 16.23 15.52 -2.68
N LYS A 114 16.93 14.40 -2.81
CA LYS A 114 18.35 14.29 -2.45
C LYS A 114 19.10 13.39 -3.42
N GLN A 115 20.16 13.88 -4.04
CA GLN A 115 21.01 13.09 -4.90
C GLN A 115 21.86 12.09 -4.09
N ASN A 116 22.03 10.88 -4.62
CA ASN A 116 22.99 9.93 -4.07
C ASN A 116 24.42 10.27 -4.51
N SER A 117 25.41 9.91 -3.69
CA SER A 117 26.83 10.15 -3.97
C SER A 117 27.33 9.52 -5.27
N ASN A 118 26.64 8.52 -5.81
CA ASN A 118 26.97 7.90 -7.10
C ASN A 118 26.66 8.78 -8.32
N GLY A 119 25.93 9.88 -8.14
CA GLY A 119 25.57 10.83 -9.20
C GLY A 119 24.61 10.30 -10.27
N LYS A 120 24.08 9.07 -10.13
CA LYS A 120 23.21 8.39 -11.10
C LYS A 120 21.76 8.23 -10.62
N THR A 121 21.53 8.38 -9.32
CA THR A 121 20.25 8.18 -8.66
C THR A 121 20.08 9.20 -7.54
N GLY A 122 18.87 9.29 -6.99
CA GLY A 122 18.61 10.02 -5.76
C GLY A 122 17.35 9.53 -5.09
N VAL A 123 17.06 10.09 -3.93
CA VAL A 123 15.87 9.79 -3.13
C VAL A 123 14.88 10.93 -3.26
N VAL A 124 13.65 10.59 -3.63
CA VAL A 124 12.49 11.50 -3.60
C VAL A 124 11.58 11.03 -2.49
N THR A 125 11.22 11.95 -1.59
CA THR A 125 10.27 11.71 -0.50
C THR A 125 8.98 12.46 -0.78
N VAL A 126 7.86 11.76 -0.75
CA VAL A 126 6.53 12.33 -1.02
C VAL A 126 5.56 12.02 0.11
N ARG A 127 4.65 12.95 0.40
CA ARG A 127 3.41 12.69 1.11
C ARG A 127 2.32 12.48 0.07
N THR A 128 1.70 11.32 0.07
CA THR A 128 0.54 11.04 -0.77
C THR A 128 -0.70 11.07 0.09
N THR A 129 -1.75 11.76 -0.39
CA THR A 129 -3.08 11.72 0.19
C THR A 129 -4.06 11.23 -0.85
N GLY A 130 -4.85 10.22 -0.49
CA GLY A 130 -5.99 9.74 -1.25
C GLY A 130 -7.29 10.36 -0.74
N PHE A 131 -8.18 10.72 -1.65
CA PHE A 131 -9.45 11.37 -1.36
C PHE A 131 -10.60 10.60 -2.03
N ASN A 132 -11.79 10.63 -1.45
CA ASN A 132 -13.01 10.13 -2.08
C ASN A 132 -13.64 11.18 -3.04
N GLN A 133 -14.84 10.92 -3.54
CA GLN A 133 -15.60 11.82 -4.43
C GLN A 133 -16.03 13.15 -3.80
N ASP A 134 -16.06 13.22 -2.47
CA ASP A 134 -16.47 14.39 -1.70
C ASP A 134 -15.27 15.19 -1.19
N GLU A 135 -14.07 14.94 -1.73
CA GLU A 135 -12.80 15.54 -1.32
C GLU A 135 -12.44 15.26 0.15
N ILE A 136 -13.02 14.20 0.74
CA ILE A 136 -12.65 13.75 2.09
C ILE A 136 -11.38 12.91 1.98
N PRO A 137 -10.31 13.24 2.74
CA PRO A 137 -9.10 12.43 2.75
C PRO A 137 -9.40 11.08 3.43
N VAL A 138 -9.11 9.98 2.74
CA VAL A 138 -9.35 8.61 3.24
C VAL A 138 -8.06 7.94 3.70
N LEU A 139 -6.92 8.36 3.17
CA LEU A 139 -5.59 7.82 3.47
C LEU A 139 -4.54 8.89 3.25
N SER A 140 -3.57 9.02 4.16
CA SER A 140 -2.35 9.80 3.94
C SER A 140 -1.14 8.99 4.38
N TYR A 141 -0.04 9.02 3.63
CA TYR A 141 1.21 8.39 4.02
C TYR A 141 2.42 9.10 3.40
N VAL A 142 3.57 8.95 4.04
CA VAL A 142 4.86 9.34 3.49
C VAL A 142 5.57 8.11 2.93
N ARG A 143 6.18 8.24 1.75
CA ARG A 143 7.10 7.22 1.22
C ARG A 143 8.31 7.88 0.58
N TRP A 144 9.41 7.14 0.49
CA TRP A 144 10.59 7.58 -0.25
C TRP A 144 11.08 6.51 -1.20
N VAL A 145 11.45 6.94 -2.40
CA VAL A 145 11.83 6.09 -3.52
C VAL A 145 13.20 6.48 -4.05
N MET A 146 13.99 5.49 -4.46
CA MET A 146 15.22 5.73 -5.21
C MET A 146 14.87 5.89 -6.69
N VAL A 147 15.09 7.05 -7.27
CA VAL A 147 14.76 7.39 -8.66
C VAL A 147 16.04 7.53 -9.49
N ASN A 148 16.01 7.04 -10.74
CA ASN A 148 17.10 7.24 -11.68
C ASN A 148 17.18 8.71 -12.12
N LYS A 149 18.40 9.16 -12.42
CA LYS A 149 18.62 10.39 -13.19
C LYS A 149 18.56 10.11 -14.69
N ARG A 150 18.18 11.12 -15.46
CA ARG A 150 18.24 11.09 -16.93
C ARG A 150 19.58 11.66 -17.42
N GLY A 151 20.01 12.77 -16.83
CA GLY A 151 21.26 13.48 -17.13
C GLY A 151 22.37 13.27 -16.10
N ALA A 152 23.57 13.76 -16.43
CA ALA A 152 24.73 13.70 -15.55
C ALA A 152 24.79 14.88 -14.56
N ASP A 153 24.16 16.00 -14.89
CA ASP A 153 24.31 17.26 -14.16
C ASP A 153 23.83 17.14 -12.70
N PRO A 154 24.57 17.67 -11.71
CA PRO A 154 24.14 17.69 -10.32
C PRO A 154 22.81 18.43 -10.16
N ILE A 155 21.99 17.98 -9.21
CA ILE A 155 20.80 18.70 -8.78
C ILE A 155 21.05 19.37 -7.41
N GLU A 156 20.26 20.39 -7.10
CA GLU A 156 20.26 20.99 -5.77
C GLU A 156 19.52 20.08 -4.78
N ASP A 157 20.19 19.70 -3.69
CA ASP A 157 19.60 18.88 -2.65
C ASP A 157 18.66 19.70 -1.77
N ALA A 158 17.43 19.22 -1.61
CA ALA A 158 16.42 19.78 -0.72
C ALA A 158 15.80 18.63 0.11
N PRO A 159 16.50 18.09 1.12
CA PRO A 159 16.03 16.94 1.87
C PRO A 159 14.74 17.25 2.66
N PRO A 160 13.89 16.24 2.93
CA PRO A 160 12.69 16.41 3.73
C PRO A 160 13.03 16.59 5.21
N GLN A 161 12.04 17.02 6.00
CA GLN A 161 12.07 16.75 7.44
C GLN A 161 12.00 15.23 7.67
N THR A 162 12.64 14.74 8.73
CA THR A 162 12.57 13.31 9.06
C THR A 162 11.15 12.97 9.49
N PRO A 163 10.49 11.98 8.86
CA PRO A 163 9.16 11.56 9.26
C PRO A 163 9.14 11.04 10.71
N ALA A 164 7.99 11.15 11.36
CA ALA A 164 7.77 10.55 12.67
C ALA A 164 7.96 9.03 12.61
N PRO A 165 8.53 8.40 13.67
CA PRO A 165 8.86 6.97 13.66
C PRO A 165 7.62 6.05 13.73
N ALA A 166 6.49 6.57 14.17
CA ALA A 166 5.21 5.88 14.25
C ALA A 166 4.06 6.89 14.28
N VAL A 167 2.86 6.43 13.91
CA VAL A 167 1.61 7.14 14.17
C VAL A 167 1.20 6.88 15.62
N THR A 168 0.87 7.92 16.36
CA THR A 168 0.54 7.79 17.79
C THR A 168 -0.95 7.54 18.01
N PRO A 169 -1.38 6.92 19.13
CA PRO A 169 -2.79 6.64 19.38
C PRO A 169 -3.74 7.84 19.24
N PRO A 170 -3.40 9.07 19.70
CA PRO A 170 -4.22 10.26 19.46
C PRO A 170 -4.43 10.63 17.98
N ASP A 171 -3.57 10.16 17.08
CA ASP A 171 -3.64 10.43 15.64
C ASP A 171 -4.42 9.35 14.87
N LEU A 172 -4.80 8.25 15.53
CA LEU A 172 -5.61 7.18 14.95
C LEU A 172 -7.06 7.64 14.80
N VAL A 173 -7.67 7.36 13.65
CA VAL A 173 -9.08 7.67 13.38
C VAL A 173 -9.87 6.38 13.37
N LEU A 174 -10.85 6.26 14.26
CA LEU A 174 -11.81 5.16 14.24
C LEU A 174 -12.96 5.48 13.26
N PRO A 175 -13.46 4.50 12.50
CA PRO A 175 -14.67 4.67 11.71
C PRO A 175 -15.83 5.20 12.55
N GLN A 176 -16.55 6.21 12.04
CA GLN A 176 -17.72 6.74 12.73
C GLN A 176 -18.79 5.64 12.88
N GLY A 177 -19.34 5.52 14.09
CA GLY A 177 -20.39 4.53 14.40
C GLY A 177 -19.87 3.16 14.80
N LEU A 178 -18.56 2.90 14.69
CA LEU A 178 -17.97 1.64 15.13
C LEU A 178 -18.29 1.36 16.60
N ASP A 179 -18.85 0.19 16.86
CA ASP A 179 -19.20 -0.29 18.20
C ASP A 179 -18.91 -1.79 18.29
N PHE A 180 -18.01 -2.18 19.18
CA PHE A 180 -17.63 -3.59 19.42
C PHE A 180 -18.31 -4.18 20.66
N THR A 181 -19.37 -3.56 21.19
CA THR A 181 -20.10 -4.07 22.36
C THR A 181 -20.70 -5.47 22.09
N GLU A 182 -21.20 -5.72 20.88
CA GLU A 182 -21.78 -7.01 20.46
C GLU A 182 -20.82 -7.82 19.56
N TYR A 183 -19.51 -7.67 19.77
CA TYR A 183 -18.49 -8.32 18.95
C TYR A 183 -18.47 -9.84 19.12
N ASP A 184 -18.81 -10.58 18.06
CA ASP A 184 -18.79 -12.05 18.05
C ASP A 184 -17.39 -12.58 17.69
N ALA A 185 -16.62 -12.95 18.71
CA ALA A 185 -15.28 -13.52 18.58
C ALA A 185 -15.26 -14.86 17.82
N ALA A 186 -16.34 -15.64 17.88
CA ALA A 186 -16.43 -16.90 17.15
C ALA A 186 -16.55 -16.66 15.64
N LEU A 187 -17.37 -15.68 15.22
CA LEU A 187 -17.47 -15.26 13.82
C LEU A 187 -16.22 -14.51 13.34
N ALA A 188 -15.56 -13.76 14.23
CA ALA A 188 -14.29 -13.11 13.94
C ALA A 188 -13.13 -14.11 13.74
N GLY A 189 -13.26 -15.32 14.29
CA GLY A 189 -12.36 -16.44 14.04
C GLY A 189 -11.21 -16.57 15.03
N SER A 190 -11.27 -15.90 16.19
CA SER A 190 -10.31 -16.05 17.28
C SER A 190 -10.98 -15.82 18.64
N PRO A 191 -10.69 -16.63 19.67
CA PRO A 191 -11.11 -16.31 21.03
C PRO A 191 -10.24 -15.24 21.71
N HIS A 192 -9.04 -14.97 21.19
CA HIS A 192 -8.06 -14.06 21.81
C HIS A 192 -8.37 -12.59 21.49
N LEU A 193 -8.58 -11.78 22.52
CA LEU A 193 -8.86 -10.35 22.44
C LEU A 193 -7.63 -9.53 22.86
N PHE A 194 -7.78 -8.21 22.95
CA PHE A 194 -6.67 -7.28 23.20
C PHE A 194 -5.86 -7.63 24.45
N GLU A 195 -6.53 -7.99 25.54
CA GLU A 195 -5.92 -8.32 26.83
C GLU A 195 -5.18 -9.67 26.85
N ASP A 196 -5.40 -10.53 25.85
CA ASP A 196 -4.77 -11.84 25.76
C ASP A 196 -3.39 -11.80 25.09
N TYR A 197 -3.02 -10.68 24.45
CA TYR A 197 -1.73 -10.52 23.79
C TYR A 197 -0.69 -9.92 24.74
N GLU A 198 0.54 -10.46 24.69
CA GLU A 198 1.65 -9.97 25.51
C GLU A 198 2.64 -9.12 24.69
N ILE A 199 3.09 -7.99 25.25
CA ILE A 199 4.11 -7.17 24.60
C ILE A 199 5.42 -7.97 24.48
N GLY A 200 5.89 -8.16 23.25
CA GLY A 200 7.10 -8.91 22.94
C GLY A 200 6.86 -10.37 22.59
N GLU A 201 5.61 -10.84 22.68
CA GLU A 201 5.18 -12.13 22.13
C GLU A 201 5.51 -12.23 20.64
N LYS A 202 5.81 -13.45 20.18
CA LYS A 202 6.02 -13.76 18.77
C LYS A 202 5.04 -14.84 18.35
N ILE A 203 4.34 -14.57 17.27
CA ILE A 203 3.34 -15.47 16.70
C ILE A 203 3.92 -16.00 15.38
N ASP A 204 4.04 -17.32 15.28
CA ASP A 204 4.32 -18.00 14.02
C ASP A 204 2.96 -18.25 13.34
N HIS A 205 2.74 -17.66 12.17
CA HIS A 205 1.46 -17.76 11.47
C HIS A 205 1.30 -19.08 10.71
N VAL A 206 2.34 -19.94 10.70
CA VAL A 206 2.38 -21.32 10.21
C VAL A 206 2.22 -21.49 8.70
N ASP A 207 1.17 -20.92 8.13
CA ASP A 207 0.74 -21.14 6.76
C ASP A 207 1.71 -20.50 5.74
N GLY A 208 1.93 -21.22 4.63
CA GLY A 208 2.76 -20.78 3.52
C GLY A 208 1.95 -20.63 2.23
N VAL A 209 2.16 -19.54 1.48
CA VAL A 209 1.50 -19.30 0.19
C VAL A 209 2.54 -19.11 -0.91
N THR A 210 2.52 -20.00 -1.90
CA THR A 210 3.35 -19.87 -3.11
C THR A 210 2.73 -18.85 -4.04
N VAL A 211 3.55 -17.90 -4.50
CA VAL A 211 3.08 -16.84 -5.40
C VAL A 211 3.30 -17.19 -6.87
N GLU A 212 2.33 -16.86 -7.72
CA GLU A 212 2.32 -17.20 -9.14
C GLU A 212 2.34 -15.96 -10.04
N GLU A 213 2.79 -16.10 -11.29
CA GLU A 213 2.92 -14.96 -12.22
C GLU A 213 1.59 -14.27 -12.52
N ALA A 214 0.51 -15.04 -12.62
CA ALA A 214 -0.80 -14.50 -13.00
C ALA A 214 -1.42 -13.67 -11.86
N GLU A 215 -1.38 -14.16 -10.63
CA GLU A 215 -2.03 -13.52 -9.48
C GLU A 215 -1.43 -12.16 -9.15
N HIS A 216 -0.09 -12.03 -9.10
CA HIS A 216 0.51 -10.74 -8.74
C HIS A 216 0.30 -9.70 -9.82
N GLN A 217 0.29 -10.11 -11.10
CA GLN A 217 -0.03 -9.22 -12.19
C GLN A 217 -1.50 -8.81 -12.18
N LEU A 218 -2.42 -9.72 -11.83
CA LEU A 218 -3.84 -9.40 -11.65
C LEU A 218 -4.04 -8.41 -10.50
N ALA A 219 -3.40 -8.65 -9.34
CA ALA A 219 -3.40 -7.72 -8.22
C ALA A 219 -2.86 -6.34 -8.64
N THR A 220 -1.71 -6.30 -9.30
CA THR A 220 -1.07 -5.04 -9.72
C THR A 220 -1.91 -4.28 -10.76
N ARG A 221 -2.62 -5.00 -11.66
CA ARG A 221 -3.58 -4.43 -12.62
C ARG A 221 -4.84 -3.91 -11.92
N LEU A 222 -5.35 -4.61 -10.91
CA LEU A 222 -6.48 -4.16 -10.09
C LEU A 222 -6.21 -2.76 -9.51
N TYR A 223 -4.99 -2.52 -9.03
CA TYR A 223 -4.55 -1.23 -8.50
C TYR A 223 -4.27 -0.17 -9.59
N GLN A 224 -4.23 -0.60 -10.85
CA GLN A 224 -3.72 0.15 -12.02
C GLN A 224 -2.31 0.72 -11.78
N ASN A 225 -1.47 -0.05 -11.08
CA ASN A 225 -0.05 0.21 -10.95
C ASN A 225 0.65 -0.20 -12.26
N THR A 226 1.46 0.69 -12.83
CA THR A 226 2.08 0.53 -14.16
C THR A 226 3.59 0.28 -14.13
N ALA A 227 4.18 0.00 -12.96
CA ALA A 227 5.61 -0.25 -12.86
C ALA A 227 6.00 -1.47 -13.71
N LYS A 228 6.87 -1.23 -14.70
CA LYS A 228 7.17 -2.16 -15.80
C LYS A 228 7.75 -3.50 -15.31
N VAL A 229 8.46 -3.47 -14.19
CA VAL A 229 9.15 -4.63 -13.60
C VAL A 229 8.18 -5.76 -13.22
N HIS A 230 6.90 -5.45 -13.01
CA HIS A 230 5.87 -6.44 -12.67
C HIS A 230 5.30 -7.15 -13.92
N PHE A 231 5.47 -6.57 -15.11
CA PHE A 231 4.72 -6.99 -16.30
C PHE A 231 5.58 -7.53 -17.44
N ASP A 232 6.70 -6.87 -17.73
CA ASP A 232 7.46 -7.08 -18.96
C ASP A 232 8.55 -8.14 -18.77
N ALA A 233 8.21 -9.41 -19.00
CA ALA A 233 9.17 -10.50 -18.89
C ALA A 233 10.34 -10.36 -19.88
N LEU A 234 10.11 -9.84 -21.09
CA LEU A 234 11.14 -9.69 -22.11
C LEU A 234 12.18 -8.65 -21.68
N ALA A 235 11.74 -7.48 -21.23
CA ALA A 235 12.65 -6.45 -20.71
C ALA A 235 13.39 -6.92 -19.45
N GLN A 236 12.75 -7.74 -18.61
CA GLN A 236 13.38 -8.25 -17.39
C GLN A 236 14.42 -9.35 -17.64
N GLN A 237 14.48 -10.00 -18.81
CA GLN A 237 15.54 -10.97 -19.13
C GLN A 237 16.94 -10.33 -19.05
N GLY A 238 17.07 -9.06 -19.40
CA GLY A 238 18.32 -8.30 -19.31
C GLY A 238 18.56 -7.61 -17.96
N SER A 239 17.64 -7.74 -17.01
CA SER A 239 17.79 -7.16 -15.67
C SER A 239 18.63 -8.07 -14.77
N ARG A 240 19.04 -7.55 -13.59
CA ARG A 240 19.84 -8.29 -12.61
C ARG A 240 19.27 -9.67 -12.26
N PHE A 241 17.95 -9.81 -12.26
CA PHE A 241 17.28 -11.03 -11.81
C PHE A 241 16.78 -11.92 -12.95
N GLY A 242 16.72 -11.41 -14.19
CA GLY A 242 16.27 -12.19 -15.35
C GLY A 242 14.78 -12.54 -15.37
N LYS A 243 14.00 -12.08 -14.39
CA LYS A 243 12.56 -12.36 -14.23
C LYS A 243 11.81 -11.16 -13.66
N ARG A 244 10.49 -11.16 -13.81
CA ARG A 244 9.58 -10.12 -13.27
C ARG A 244 9.70 -10.06 -11.75
N LEU A 245 9.68 -8.84 -11.22
CA LEU A 245 9.62 -8.60 -9.80
C LEU A 245 8.16 -8.55 -9.37
N ILE A 246 7.80 -9.23 -8.29
CA ILE A 246 6.45 -9.10 -7.70
C ILE A 246 6.35 -7.75 -7.00
N TYR A 247 5.19 -7.10 -7.15
CA TYR A 247 4.92 -5.86 -6.42
C TYR A 247 4.93 -6.12 -4.91
N GLY A 248 5.80 -5.40 -4.18
CA GLY A 248 5.95 -5.61 -2.74
C GLY A 248 4.68 -5.40 -1.92
N GLY A 249 3.67 -4.67 -2.44
CA GLY A 249 2.35 -4.60 -1.79
C GLY A 249 1.60 -5.93 -1.78
N VAL A 250 1.82 -6.81 -2.77
CA VAL A 250 1.29 -8.18 -2.74
C VAL A 250 1.86 -8.93 -1.55
N THR A 251 3.16 -8.80 -1.27
CA THR A 251 3.79 -9.36 -0.06
C THR A 251 3.15 -8.83 1.22
N ILE A 252 2.88 -7.52 1.30
CA ILE A 252 2.22 -6.90 2.47
C ILE A 252 0.82 -7.49 2.67
N SER A 253 0.03 -7.59 1.60
CA SER A 253 -1.33 -8.13 1.65
C SER A 253 -1.36 -9.61 2.02
N LEU A 254 -0.46 -10.43 1.46
CA LEU A 254 -0.37 -11.85 1.80
C LEU A 254 0.11 -12.06 3.24
N ALA A 255 1.11 -11.30 3.70
CA ALA A 255 1.54 -11.36 5.09
C ALA A 255 0.39 -10.99 6.05
N ARG A 256 -0.41 -9.96 5.72
CA ARG A 256 -1.59 -9.61 6.51
C ARG A 256 -2.65 -10.72 6.52
N ALA A 257 -2.89 -11.37 5.38
CA ALA A 257 -3.84 -12.48 5.29
C ALA A 257 -3.37 -13.70 6.10
N LEU A 258 -2.09 -14.07 6.00
CA LEU A 258 -1.47 -15.13 6.80
C LEU A 258 -1.56 -14.82 8.30
N ALA A 259 -1.31 -13.56 8.67
CA ALA A 259 -1.38 -13.10 10.05
C ALA A 259 -2.73 -13.33 10.74
N PHE A 260 -3.81 -13.55 9.97
CA PHE A 260 -5.10 -13.93 10.54
C PHE A 260 -4.98 -15.15 11.48
N ASN A 261 -4.09 -16.11 11.15
CA ASN A 261 -3.75 -17.20 12.05
C ASN A 261 -2.91 -16.68 13.23
N GLY A 262 -3.58 -16.34 14.34
CA GLY A 262 -2.98 -15.78 15.54
C GLY A 262 -3.28 -14.30 15.78
N LEU A 263 -3.73 -13.55 14.76
CA LEU A 263 -4.22 -12.16 14.91
C LEU A 263 -5.65 -11.95 14.37
N GLY A 264 -6.51 -12.97 14.42
CA GLY A 264 -7.87 -12.92 13.85
C GLY A 264 -8.74 -11.75 14.33
N ASN A 265 -8.60 -11.36 15.61
CA ASN A 265 -9.33 -10.23 16.20
C ASN A 265 -8.60 -8.88 16.08
N ALA A 266 -7.47 -8.81 15.38
CA ALA A 266 -6.88 -7.53 14.97
C ALA A 266 -7.73 -6.93 13.83
N ALA A 267 -8.98 -6.61 14.13
CA ALA A 267 -10.06 -6.36 13.16
C ALA A 267 -9.81 -5.13 12.27
N LEU A 268 -9.06 -4.16 12.77
CA LEU A 268 -8.76 -2.90 12.09
C LEU A 268 -7.26 -2.74 11.83
N MET A 269 -6.92 -2.11 10.71
CA MET A 269 -5.60 -1.55 10.45
C MET A 269 -5.76 -0.03 10.31
N LEU A 270 -5.34 0.72 11.33
CA LEU A 270 -5.55 2.17 11.41
C LEU A 270 -4.34 2.99 10.98
N ALA A 271 -3.15 2.38 10.97
CA ALA A 271 -1.92 3.05 10.59
C ALA A 271 -0.88 2.10 9.98
N ILE A 272 0.04 2.70 9.22
CA ILE A 272 1.29 2.08 8.75
C ILE A 272 2.45 2.91 9.30
N ASN A 273 3.09 2.39 10.35
CA ASN A 273 4.22 3.07 11.00
C ASN A 273 5.46 3.10 10.10
N GLY A 274 5.68 2.02 9.37
CA GLY A 274 6.72 1.91 8.38
C GLY A 274 6.70 0.56 7.67
N GLY A 275 7.62 0.38 6.72
CA GLY A 275 7.75 -0.87 5.99
C GLY A 275 8.97 -0.85 5.08
N ARG A 276 9.59 -2.00 4.86
CA ARG A 276 10.78 -2.13 4.00
C ARG A 276 10.70 -3.42 3.19
N HIS A 277 10.84 -3.29 1.88
CA HIS A 277 11.01 -4.42 0.97
C HIS A 277 12.48 -4.86 1.03
N VAL A 278 12.80 -5.80 1.92
CA VAL A 278 14.19 -6.18 2.22
C VAL A 278 14.83 -7.02 1.12
N ASN A 279 14.04 -7.85 0.44
CA ASN A 279 14.46 -8.67 -0.68
C ASN A 279 13.35 -8.72 -1.74
N PRO A 280 13.70 -8.92 -3.02
CA PRO A 280 12.71 -9.11 -4.07
C PRO A 280 11.96 -10.44 -3.88
N LEU A 281 10.68 -10.44 -4.25
CA LEU A 281 9.83 -11.63 -4.35
C LEU A 281 9.60 -11.97 -5.82
N PHE A 282 9.58 -13.26 -6.14
CA PHE A 282 9.38 -13.78 -7.48
C PHE A 282 8.32 -14.88 -7.51
N ALA A 283 7.73 -15.09 -8.68
CA ALA A 283 6.85 -16.24 -8.86
C ALA A 283 7.60 -17.57 -8.62
N GLY A 284 6.90 -18.51 -7.98
CA GLY A 284 7.43 -19.77 -7.47
C GLY A 284 8.01 -19.69 -6.05
N ASP A 285 8.22 -18.50 -5.50
CA ASP A 285 8.62 -18.35 -4.09
C ASP A 285 7.41 -18.62 -3.18
N THR A 286 7.65 -19.19 -1.99
CA THR A 286 6.63 -19.40 -0.96
C THR A 286 6.83 -18.40 0.18
N LEU A 287 5.81 -17.60 0.45
CA LEU A 287 5.77 -16.65 1.55
C LEU A 287 5.23 -17.29 2.83
N TYR A 288 5.90 -16.99 3.95
CA TYR A 288 5.43 -17.20 5.32
C TYR A 288 5.43 -15.83 6.02
N ALA A 289 4.74 -15.74 7.16
CA ALA A 289 4.65 -14.52 7.97
C ALA A 289 4.95 -14.82 9.44
#